data_AF-S3B5I2-F1
#
_entry.id   AF-S3B5I2-F1
#
_cell.length_a   1.000
_cell.length_b   1.000
_cell.length_c   1.000
_cell.angle_alpha   90.00
_cell.angle_beta   90.00
_cell.angle_gamma   90.00
#
_symmetry.space_group_name_H-M   'P 1'
#
loop_
_entity.id
_entity.type
_entity.pdbx_description
1 polymer ?
#
loop_
_entity_poly.entity_id
_entity_poly.type
_entity_poly.pdbx_seq_one_letter_code
_entity_poly.pdbx_strand_id
1 'polypeptide(L)' 'MSDETIRECGHWDGTGRRLCRDVDEVRLYTIGLRCPRHTPAALNHRPEPTPGPGWPAHRKEAA' A
#
# COMPACT_ATOMS: atom_id res chain seq x y z
N MET A 1 -12.49 -18.40 12.17
CA MET A 1 -12.94 -17.10 11.63
C MET A 1 -11.93 -16.72 10.58
N SER A 2 -12.17 -17.08 9.33
CA SER A 2 -11.24 -16.75 8.24
C SER A 2 -11.43 -15.28 7.94
N ASP A 3 -10.54 -14.45 8.50
CA ASP A 3 -10.34 -13.05 8.12
C ASP A 3 -9.72 -13.05 6.71
N GLU A 4 -10.48 -13.52 5.73
CA GLU A 4 -10.16 -13.32 4.33
C GLU A 4 -10.57 -11.88 3.98
N THR A 5 -9.93 -10.94 4.68
CA THR A 5 -10.06 -9.52 4.42
C THR A 5 -9.59 -9.31 3.00
N ILE A 6 -10.55 -9.17 2.08
CA ILE A 6 -10.31 -8.87 0.67
C ILE A 6 -9.38 -7.65 0.64
N ARG A 7 -8.13 -7.87 0.25
CA ARG A 7 -7.13 -6.81 0.13
C ARG A 7 -7.28 -6.15 -1.23
N GLU A 8 -8.35 -5.39 -1.42
CA GLU A 8 -8.59 -4.65 -2.66
C GLU A 8 -8.09 -3.21 -2.59
N CYS A 9 -7.67 -2.68 -3.73
CA CYS A 9 -7.27 -1.29 -3.87
C CYS A 9 -8.48 -0.36 -3.73
N GLY A 10 -8.45 0.48 -2.70
CA GLY A 10 -9.46 1.50 -2.44
C GLY A 10 -9.21 2.84 -3.14
N HIS A 11 -8.45 2.88 -4.24
CA HIS A 11 -8.24 4.13 -4.98
C HIS A 11 -9.48 4.48 -5.80
N TRP A 12 -9.92 5.75 -5.73
CA TRP A 12 -10.99 6.28 -6.56
C TRP A 12 -10.43 6.81 -7.88
N ASP A 13 -10.81 6.17 -8.99
CA ASP A 13 -10.51 6.65 -10.34
C ASP A 13 -11.52 7.72 -10.75
N GLY A 14 -11.06 8.96 -10.87
CA GLY A 14 -11.87 10.10 -11.30
C GLY A 14 -12.38 10.01 -12.74
N THR A 15 -11.67 9.28 -13.61
CA THR A 15 -12.04 9.10 -15.02
C THR A 15 -13.16 8.07 -15.14
N GLY A 16 -12.98 6.91 -14.50
CA GLY A 16 -13.94 5.82 -14.49
C GLY A 16 -15.10 5.99 -13.51
N ARG A 17 -15.06 7.02 -12.65
CA ARG A 17 -15.99 7.25 -11.52
C ARG A 17 -16.26 5.99 -10.70
N ARG A 18 -15.20 5.24 -10.39
CA ARG A 18 -15.29 3.96 -9.69
C ARG A 18 -14.06 3.72 -8.81
N LEU A 19 -14.19 2.79 -7.86
CA LEU A 19 -13.06 2.25 -7.14
C LEU A 19 -12.26 1.29 -8.02
N CYS A 20 -10.94 1.29 -7.83
CA CYS A 20 -10.03 0.42 -8.58
C CYS A 20 -10.32 -1.06 -8.33
N ARG A 21 -10.48 -1.48 -7.07
CA ARG A 21 -10.75 -2.86 -6.64
C ARG A 21 -9.74 -3.94 -7.10
N ASP A 22 -8.57 -3.51 -7.55
CA ASP A 22 -7.49 -4.40 -7.92
C ASP A 22 -6.99 -5.14 -6.67
N VAL A 23 -6.74 -6.44 -6.76
CA VAL A 23 -6.35 -7.30 -5.63
C VAL A 23 -4.88 -7.71 -5.70
N ASP A 24 -4.19 -7.39 -6.80
CA ASP A 24 -2.82 -7.80 -7.02
C ASP A 24 -1.85 -6.90 -6.24
N GLU A 25 -1.00 -7.55 -5.44
CA GLU A 25 0.08 -6.93 -4.65
C GLU A 25 -0.36 -5.69 -3.84
N VAL A 26 -1.58 -5.72 -3.30
CA VAL A 26 -2.13 -4.61 -2.55
C VAL A 26 -1.42 -4.42 -1.21
N ARG A 27 -0.98 -3.18 -0.96
CA ARG A 27 -0.23 -2.78 0.24
C ARG A 27 -1.01 -1.72 1.02
N LEU A 28 -0.84 -1.72 2.33
CA LEU A 28 -1.41 -0.70 3.22
C LEU A 28 -0.51 0.53 3.25
N TYR A 29 -1.07 1.69 2.89
CA TYR A 29 -0.48 3.01 3.07
C TYR A 29 -1.32 3.81 4.07
N THR A 30 -0.81 4.95 4.55
CA THR A 30 -1.56 5.85 5.45
C THR A 30 -2.91 6.29 4.87
N ILE A 31 -3.01 6.37 3.54
CA ILE A 31 -4.23 6.75 2.81
C ILE A 31 -5.18 5.56 2.52
N GLY A 32 -4.84 4.35 2.97
CA GLY A 32 -5.57 3.11 2.71
C GLY A 32 -4.85 2.13 1.79
N LEU A 33 -5.55 1.06 1.40
CA LEU A 33 -5.03 -0.03 0.56
C LEU A 33 -4.81 0.42 -0.90
N ARG A 34 -3.62 0.16 -1.45
CA ARG A 34 -3.24 0.53 -2.83
C ARG A 34 -2.54 -0.61 -3.56
N CYS A 35 -2.94 -0.83 -4.81
CA CYS A 35 -2.20 -1.70 -5.73
C CYS A 35 -0.97 -0.96 -6.31
N PRO A 36 -0.04 -1.65 -6.99
CA PRO A 36 1.19 -1.06 -7.52
C PRO A 36 0.99 0.13 -8.47
N ARG A 37 -0.16 0.21 -9.15
CA ARG A 37 -0.50 1.33 -10.06
C ARG A 37 -0.98 2.59 -9.32
N HIS A 38 -1.42 2.44 -8.07
CA HIS A 38 -2.02 3.51 -7.27
C HIS A 38 -1.28 3.77 -5.96
N THR A 39 0.00 3.39 -5.89
CA THR A 39 0.84 3.83 -4.78
C THR A 39 1.00 5.35 -4.81
N PRO A 40 1.29 6.00 -3.67
CA PRO A 40 1.60 7.43 -3.66
C PRO A 40 2.74 7.81 -4.61
N ALA A 41 3.75 6.94 -4.77
CA ALA A 41 4.85 7.18 -5.71
C ALA A 41 4.39 7.09 -7.17
N ALA A 42 3.62 6.05 -7.53
CA ALA A 42 3.10 5.84 -8.88
C ALA A 42 2.21 7.02 -9.35
N LEU A 43 1.34 7.52 -8.46
CA LEU A 43 0.49 8.69 -8.74
C LEU A 43 1.30 9.98 -8.95
N ASN A 44 2.49 10.07 -8.38
CA ASN A 44 3.43 11.19 -8.57
C ASN A 44 4.46 10.92 -9.67
N HIS A 45 4.30 9.86 -10.47
CA HIS A 45 5.24 9.45 -11.53
C HIS A 45 6.67 9.22 -11.02
N ARG A 46 6.80 8.72 -9.79
CA ARG A 46 8.07 8.36 -9.17
C ARG A 46 8.18 6.84 -9.01
N PRO A 47 9.39 6.27 -9.03
CA PRO A 47 9.57 4.87 -8.71
C PRO A 47 9.16 4.58 -7.26
N GLU A 48 8.57 3.41 -7.01
CA GLU A 48 8.29 2.96 -5.65
C GLU A 48 9.61 2.81 -4.87
N PRO A 49 9.71 3.36 -3.65
CA PRO A 49 10.90 3.17 -2.84
C PRO A 49 11.12 1.69 -2.57
N THR A 50 12.35 1.22 -2.76
CA THR A 50 12.75 -0.12 -2.34
C THR A 50 12.50 -0.23 -0.83
N PRO A 51 11.91 -1.34 -0.35
CA PRO A 51 11.83 -1.60 1.07
C PRO A 51 13.22 -1.42 1.69
N GLY A 52 13.35 -0.49 2.63
CA GLY A 52 14.60 -0.37 3.37
C GLY A 52 14.88 -1.65 4.18
N PRO A 53 16.03 -1.77 4.85
CA PRO A 53 16.40 -2.93 5.68
C PRO A 53 15.43 -3.28 6.83
N GLY A 54 14.27 -2.62 6.91
CA GLY A 54 13.49 -2.46 8.13
C GLY A 54 14.25 -1.57 9.11
N TRP A 55 13.55 -0.76 9.89
CA TRP A 55 14.11 -0.44 11.20
C TRP A 55 14.27 -1.76 11.95
N PRO A 56 15.39 -2.03 12.64
CA PRO A 56 15.52 -3.26 13.41
C PRO A 56 14.36 -3.37 14.39
N ALA A 57 13.69 -4.53 14.39
CA ALA A 57 12.51 -4.81 15.21
C ALA A 57 12.76 -4.76 16.73
N HIS A 58 14.01 -4.56 17.15
CA HIS A 58 14.41 -4.49 18.55
C HIS A 58 15.00 -3.10 18.85
N ARG A 59 14.27 -2.30 19.62
CA ARG A 59 14.88 -1.27 20.47
C ARG A 59 15.79 -2.04 21.44
N LYS A 60 17.11 -1.97 21.28
CA LYS A 60 18.00 -2.35 22.38
C LYS A 60 17.73 -1.35 23.50
N GLU A 61 17.30 -1.84 24.66
CA GLU A 61 17.20 -1.03 25.87
C GLU A 61 18.56 -0.36 26.12
N ALA A 62 18.53 0.94 26.41
CA ALA A 62 19.73 1.69 26.76
C ALA A 62 20.30 1.13 28.07
N ALA A 63 21.60 0.84 28.06
CA ALA A 63 22.36 0.43 29.24
C ALA A 63 22.53 1.59 30.24
#